data_AF-W7D281-F1
#
_entry.id   AF-W7D281-F1
#
_cell.length_a   1.000
_cell.length_b   1.000
_cell.length_c   1.000
_cell.angle_alpha   90.00
_cell.angle_beta   90.00
_cell.angle_gamma   90.00
#
_symmetry.space_group_name_H-M   'P 1'
#
loop_
_entity.id
_entity.type
_entity.pdbx_description
1 polymer ?
#
loop_
_entity_poly.entity_id
_entity_poly.type
_entity_poly.pdbx_seq_one_letter_code
_entity_poly.pdbx_strand_id
1 'polypeptide(L)'
;MQRIPEEKIDEIRSQVDIVDVVGNYVQLKKQGRNYTGLCPFHGEKTPSFSVSPEKQIFHCFGCGKGGNVFSFLMQIDGLSFVESVKKVADLAISR
;
A
#
# COMPACT_ATOMS: atom_id res chain seq x y z
N MET A 1 19.40 16.18 4.60
CA MET A 1 18.23 15.29 4.46
C MET A 1 17.42 15.41 5.75
N GLN A 2 16.21 15.98 5.72
CA GLN A 2 15.36 15.97 6.93
C GLN A 2 14.94 14.52 7.20
N ARG A 3 15.31 13.97 8.36
CA ARG A 3 14.94 12.61 8.78
C ARG A 3 13.68 12.73 9.63
N ILE A 4 12.58 12.13 9.17
CA ILE A 4 11.36 12.01 9.97
C ILE A 4 11.65 10.98 11.08
N PRO A 5 11.33 11.25 12.36
CA PRO A 5 11.52 10.28 13.42
C PRO A 5 10.78 8.96 13.12
N GLU A 6 11.40 7.83 13.44
CA GLU A 6 10.83 6.50 13.16
C GLU A 6 9.49 6.29 13.86
N GLU A 7 9.36 6.72 15.12
CA GLU A 7 8.08 6.75 15.84
C GLU A 7 6.99 7.50 15.07
N LYS A 8 7.33 8.64 14.44
CA LYS A 8 6.35 9.42 13.70
C LYS A 8 5.92 8.71 12.41
N ILE A 9 6.84 7.99 11.76
CA ILE A 9 6.55 7.17 10.58
C ILE A 9 5.59 6.03 10.96
N ASP A 10 5.83 5.38 12.09
CA ASP A 10 4.97 4.30 12.58
C ASP A 10 3.59 4.80 13.00
N GLU A 11 3.53 5.93 13.70
CA GLU A 11 2.29 6.62 14.03
C GLU A 11 1.47 6.88 12.76
N ILE A 12 2.06 7.55 11.76
CA ILE A 12 1.40 7.86 10.48
C ILE A 12 0.94 6.59 9.77
N ARG A 13 1.78 5.56 9.71
CA ARG A 13 1.44 4.29 9.06
C ARG A 13 0.24 3.60 9.73
N SER A 14 0.13 3.68 11.05
CA SER A 14 -0.97 3.06 11.81
C SER A 14 -2.31 3.77 11.66
N GLN A 15 -2.35 4.98 11.11
CA GLN A 15 -3.59 5.73 10.90
C GLN A 15 -4.37 5.33 9.65
N VAL A 16 -3.82 4.44 8.81
CA VAL A 16 -4.47 4.00 7.56
C VAL A 16 -4.52 2.50 7.48
N ASP A 17 -5.58 1.96 6.88
CA ASP A 17 -5.61 0.57 6.44
C ASP A 17 -5.11 0.48 5.00
N ILE A 18 -4.09 -0.35 4.77
CA ILE A 18 -3.54 -0.60 3.44
C ILE A 18 -4.61 -1.11 2.45
N VAL A 19 -5.64 -1.83 2.91
CA VAL A 19 -6.73 -2.31 2.05
C VAL A 19 -7.49 -1.15 1.43
N ASP A 20 -7.80 -0.14 2.23
CA ASP A 20 -8.51 1.04 1.76
C ASP A 20 -7.65 1.85 0.79
N VAL A 21 -6.37 2.04 1.13
CA VAL A 21 -5.45 2.81 0.29
C VAL A 21 -5.29 2.14 -1.07
N VAL A 22 -5.02 0.83 -1.09
CA VAL A 22 -4.89 0.06 -2.34
C VAL A 22 -6.21 -0.03 -3.09
N GLY A 23 -7.33 -0.15 -2.38
CA GLY A 23 -8.67 -0.25 -2.96
C GLY A 23 -9.07 0.95 -3.83
N ASN A 24 -8.44 2.11 -3.61
CA ASN A 24 -8.61 3.29 -4.47
C ASN A 24 -7.94 3.15 -5.85
N TYR A 25 -7.00 2.22 -6.01
CA TYR A 25 -6.24 1.99 -7.25
C TYR A 25 -6.58 0.66 -7.91
N VAL A 26 -6.89 -0.35 -7.10
CA VAL A 26 -7.09 -1.74 -7.54
C VAL A 26 -8.44 -2.22 -7.07
N GLN A 27 -9.22 -2.79 -7.98
CA GLN A 27 -10.43 -3.51 -7.58
C GLN A 27 -10.05 -4.78 -6.80
N LEU A 28 -10.32 -4.77 -5.51
CA LEU A 28 -10.00 -5.86 -4.59
C LEU A 28 -11.23 -6.71 -4.29
N LYS A 29 -11.04 -8.03 -4.26
CA LYS A 29 -12.04 -9.00 -3.82
C LYS A 29 -11.53 -9.74 -2.59
N LYS A 30 -12.35 -9.85 -1.56
CA LYS A 30 -12.00 -10.60 -0.35
C LYS A 30 -11.89 -12.11 -0.66
N GLN A 31 -10.78 -12.73 -0.25
CA GLN A 31 -10.52 -14.15 -0.37
C GLN A 31 -9.89 -14.68 0.93
N GLY A 32 -10.71 -15.34 1.76
CA GLY A 32 -10.29 -15.79 3.09
C GLY A 32 -9.92 -14.59 3.97
N ARG A 33 -8.67 -14.57 4.46
CA ARG A 33 -8.13 -13.50 5.32
C ARG A 33 -7.55 -12.31 4.54
N ASN A 34 -7.31 -12.45 3.24
CA ASN A 34 -6.67 -11.45 2.40
C ASN A 34 -7.67 -10.89 1.37
N TYR A 35 -7.22 -9.87 0.64
CA TYR A 35 -7.88 -9.35 -0.54
C TYR A 35 -7.01 -9.61 -1.77
N THR A 36 -7.62 -9.93 -2.90
CA THR A 36 -6.90 -10.22 -4.14
C THR A 36 -7.44 -9.41 -5.32
N GLY A 37 -6.57 -9.12 -6.29
CA GLY A 37 -6.88 -8.33 -7.47
C GLY A 37 -5.85 -8.51 -8.58
N LEU A 38 -6.05 -7.84 -9.71
CA LEU A 38 -5.03 -7.73 -10.76
C LEU A 38 -3.93 -6.79 -10.29
N CYS A 39 -2.68 -7.14 -10.56
CA CYS A 39 -1.55 -6.33 -10.18
C CYS A 39 -1.52 -5.03 -11.00
N PRO A 40 -1.42 -3.86 -10.34
CA PRO A 40 -1.33 -2.59 -11.05
C PRO A 40 0.08 -2.34 -11.63
N PHE A 41 1.05 -3.20 -11.30
CA PHE A 41 2.46 -2.98 -11.61
C PHE A 41 3.00 -3.78 -12.80
N HIS A 42 2.22 -4.71 -13.34
CA HIS A 42 2.55 -5.46 -14.55
C HIS A 42 1.26 -5.95 -15.22
N GLY A 43 1.32 -6.21 -16.53
CA GLY A 43 0.17 -6.70 -17.28
C GLY A 43 -0.06 -8.20 -17.05
N GLU A 44 -1.21 -8.56 -16.52
CA GLU A 44 -1.64 -9.95 -16.32
C GLU A 44 -3.15 -10.13 -16.54
N LYS A 45 -3.60 -11.37 -16.78
CA LYS A 45 -5.02 -11.72 -16.92
C LYS A 45 -5.61 -12.43 -15.70
N THR A 46 -4.76 -12.98 -14.85
CA THR A 46 -5.14 -13.73 -13.65
C THR A 46 -4.72 -12.94 -12.43
N PRO A 47 -5.58 -12.74 -11.41
CA PRO A 47 -5.22 -12.03 -10.19
C PRO A 47 -4.02 -12.67 -9.48
N SER A 48 -2.91 -11.94 -9.36
CA SER A 48 -1.77 -12.35 -8.54
C SER A 48 -1.42 -11.36 -7.43
N PHE A 49 -2.15 -10.24 -7.35
CA PHE A 49 -1.94 -9.22 -6.34
C PHE A 49 -2.75 -9.54 -5.08
N SER A 50 -2.09 -9.54 -3.92
CA SER A 50 -2.69 -9.87 -2.63
C SER A 50 -2.39 -8.77 -1.61
N VAL A 51 -3.38 -8.43 -0.79
CA VAL A 51 -3.29 -7.47 0.31
C VAL A 51 -3.70 -8.16 1.60
N SER A 52 -2.86 -8.06 2.62
CA SER A 52 -3.13 -8.62 3.94
C SER A 52 -3.48 -7.49 4.91
N PRO A 53 -4.73 -7.40 5.39
CA PRO A 53 -5.15 -6.41 6.38
C PRO A 53 -4.45 -6.63 7.72
N GLU A 54 -4.29 -7.89 8.13
CA GLU A 54 -3.63 -8.25 9.39
C GLU A 54 -2.16 -7.83 9.40
N LYS A 55 -1.45 -8.04 8.30
CA LYS A 55 -0.02 -7.72 8.20
C LYS A 55 0.26 -6.28 7.72
N GLN A 56 -0.77 -5.56 7.26
CA GLN A 56 -0.64 -4.24 6.65
C GLN A 56 0.39 -4.18 5.51
N ILE A 57 0.36 -5.20 4.63
CA ILE A 57 1.26 -5.33 3.46
C ILE A 57 0.51 -5.78 2.22
N PHE A 58 1.11 -5.51 1.06
CA PHE A 58 0.74 -6.12 -0.22
C PHE A 58 1.89 -6.99 -0.76
N HIS A 59 1.53 -7.92 -1.63
CA HIS A 59 2.48 -8.69 -2.43
C HIS A 59 1.83 -9.16 -3.73
N CYS A 60 2.55 -9.04 -4.83
CA CYS A 60 2.19 -9.62 -6.11
C CYS A 60 3.02 -10.88 -6.35
N PHE A 61 2.35 -12.02 -6.44
CA PHE A 61 3.00 -13.31 -6.69
C PHE A 61 3.48 -13.48 -8.15
N GLY A 62 3.01 -12.65 -9.09
CA GLY A 62 3.45 -12.67 -10.48
C GLY A 62 4.76 -11.92 -10.73
N CYS A 63 4.93 -10.73 -10.14
CA CYS A 63 6.10 -9.87 -10.38
C CYS A 63 6.99 -9.63 -9.15
N GLY A 64 6.63 -10.18 -7.98
CA GLY A 64 7.40 -10.11 -6.74
C GLY A 64 7.33 -8.77 -6.00
N LYS A 65 6.71 -7.73 -6.58
CA LYS A 65 6.53 -6.44 -5.91
C LYS A 65 5.71 -6.61 -4.64
N GLY A 66 6.16 -5.98 -3.56
CA GLY A 66 5.51 -6.04 -2.27
C GLY A 66 6.01 -4.95 -1.33
N GLY A 67 5.37 -4.86 -0.17
CA GLY A 67 5.76 -3.93 0.88
C GLY A 67 4.55 -3.38 1.64
N ASN A 68 4.78 -2.32 2.39
CA ASN A 68 3.75 -1.60 3.13
C ASN A 68 3.08 -0.49 2.28
N VAL A 69 2.20 0.29 2.90
CA VAL A 69 1.49 1.41 2.25
C VAL A 69 2.43 2.44 1.61
N PHE A 70 3.56 2.77 2.24
CA PHE A 70 4.56 3.68 1.66
C PHE A 70 5.19 3.07 0.42
N SER A 71 5.58 1.79 0.50
CA SER A 71 6.18 1.06 -0.63
C SER A 71 5.22 1.00 -1.82
N PHE A 72 3.93 0.83 -1.56
CA PHE A 72 2.90 0.83 -2.59
C PHE A 72 2.82 2.19 -3.29
N LEU A 73 2.67 3.27 -2.51
CA LEU A 73 2.56 4.64 -3.04
C LEU A 73 3.81 5.09 -3.79
N MET A 74 4.99 4.75 -3.29
CA MET A 74 6.26 5.01 -3.99
C MET A 74 6.29 4.31 -5.36
N GLN A 75 5.79 3.07 -5.44
CA GLN A 75 5.80 2.29 -6.68
C GLN A 75 4.71 2.69 -7.66
N ILE A 76 3.51 3.05 -7.18
CA ILE A 76 2.35 3.34 -8.04
C ILE A 76 2.33 4.78 -8.52
N ASP A 77 2.73 5.72 -7.66
CA ASP A 77 2.70 7.17 -7.95
C ASP A 77 4.11 7.74 -8.23
N GLY A 78 5.16 6.91 -8.15
CA GLY A 78 6.54 7.35 -8.38
C GLY A 78 7.09 8.29 -7.30
N LEU A 79 6.54 8.23 -6.09
CA LEU A 79 6.91 9.12 -4.99
C LEU A 79 8.25 8.72 -4.35
N SER A 80 8.98 9.72 -3.85
CA SER A 80 10.03 9.49 -2.86
C SER A 80 9.43 9.02 -1.52
N PHE A 81 10.28 8.52 -0.61
CA PHE A 81 9.83 8.11 0.71
C PHE A 81 9.20 9.27 1.51
N VAL A 82 9.78 10.47 1.46
CA VAL A 82 9.23 11.62 2.19
C VAL A 82 7.87 12.03 1.63
N GLU A 83 7.70 12.00 0.31
CA GLU A 83 6.43 12.30 -0.34
C GLU A 83 5.36 11.25 -0.02
N SER A 84 5.72 9.96 0.02
CA SER A 84 4.77 8.90 0.40
C SER A 84 4.35 9.02 1.86
N VAL A 85 5.25 9.37 2.78
CA VAL A 85 4.91 9.63 4.19
C VAL A 85 3.93 10.81 4.31
N LYS A 86 4.18 11.91 3.60
CA LYS A 86 3.26 13.06 3.56
C LYS A 86 1.88 12.66 3.02
N LYS A 87 1.85 11.95 1.89
CA LYS A 87 0.59 11.51 1.28
C LYS A 87 -0.24 10.62 2.22
N VAL A 88 0.40 9.70 2.94
CA VAL A 88 -0.31 8.88 3.94
C VAL A 88 -0.83 9.72 5.11
N ALA A 89 -0.04 10.69 5.58
CA ALA A 89 -0.49 11.61 6.62
C ALA A 89 -1.73 12.42 6.17
N ASP A 90 -1.75 12.90 4.93
CA ASP A 90 -2.90 13.63 4.37
C ASP A 90 -4.15 12.73 4.27
N LEU A 91 -3.96 11.46 3.87
CA LEU A 91 -5.02 10.45 3.81
C LEU A 91 -5.59 10.10 5.20
N ALA A 92 -4.76 10.14 6.23
CA ALA A 92 -5.17 9.89 7.61
C ALA A 92 -6.05 11.01 8.18
N ILE A 93 -5.76 12.27 7.83
CA ILE A 93 -6.50 13.46 8.31
C ILE A 93 -7.84 13.63 7.60
N SER A 94 -7.97 13.11 6.38
CA SER A 94 -9.17 13.28 5.54
C SER A 94 -10.27 12.22 5.80
N ARG A 95 -10.17 11.47 6.89
CA ARG A 95 -11.12 10.41 7.31
C ARG A 95 -12.02 10.87 8.45
#